data_AF-A0A1V5P2I7-F1
#
_entry.id   AF-A0A1V5P2I7-F1
#
_cell.length_a   1.000
_cell.length_b   1.000
_cell.length_c   1.000
_cell.angle_alpha   90.00
_cell.angle_beta   90.00
_cell.angle_gamma   90.00
#
_symmetry.space_group_name_H-M   'P 1'
#
loop_
_entity.id
_entity.type
_entity.pdbx_description
1 polymer ?
#
loop_
_entity_poly.entity_id
_entity_poly.type
_entity_poly.pdbx_seq_one_letter_code
_entity_poly.pdbx_strand_id
1 'polypeptide(L)'
;MQQDVGFGIRQIVDIALKAISPAVNDPTTATTCIDHLGRLLILLAKRHISPWEIKDPFSGDVIVSLRKINFHDALELAFTQIRQYGKSDMAVTLAMLRVIKEIASSTGNTKYHEYLWHHVELIEEVTKNYFSSKEVKDFIRLKEDIEKIMALKLP
;
A
#
# COMPACT_ATOMS: atom_id res chain seq x y z
N MET A 1 -0.81 -19.01 -18.02
CA MET A 1 -0.92 -17.75 -17.25
C MET A 1 0.17 -17.76 -16.20
N GLN A 2 1.17 -16.89 -16.32
CA GLN A 2 2.24 -16.79 -15.32
C GLN A 2 1.67 -15.97 -14.14
N GLN A 3 1.36 -16.64 -13.04
CA GLN A 3 0.80 -16.02 -11.84
C GLN A 3 1.94 -15.45 -11.00
N ASP A 4 2.25 -14.17 -11.19
CA ASP A 4 3.14 -13.44 -10.30
C ASP A 4 2.36 -12.79 -9.14
N VAL A 5 3.08 -12.35 -8.11
CA VAL A 5 2.48 -11.69 -6.93
C VAL A 5 1.69 -10.43 -7.35
N GLY A 6 2.13 -9.72 -8.39
CA GLY A 6 1.44 -8.55 -8.91
C GLY A 6 0.09 -8.88 -9.52
N PHE A 7 -0.08 -10.05 -10.13
CA PHE A 7 -1.39 -10.53 -10.59
C PHE A 7 -2.37 -10.73 -9.42
N GLY A 8 -1.93 -11.35 -8.33
CA GLY A 8 -2.76 -11.53 -7.13
C GLY A 8 -3.20 -10.21 -6.50
N ILE A 9 -2.29 -9.23 -6.43
CA ILE A 9 -2.61 -7.87 -5.97
C ILE A 9 -3.67 -7.22 -6.86
N ARG A 10 -3.52 -7.29 -8.18
CA ARG A 10 -4.50 -6.75 -9.15
C ARG A 10 -5.88 -7.34 -8.96
N GLN A 11 -5.99 -8.65 -8.76
CA GLN A 11 -7.28 -9.29 -8.54
C GLN A 11 -7.99 -8.75 -7.29
N ILE A 12 -7.27 -8.52 -6.19
CA ILE A 12 -7.86 -7.96 -4.97
C ILE A 12 -8.25 -6.50 -5.18
N VAL A 13 -7.41 -5.72 -5.88
CA VAL A 13 -7.73 -4.34 -6.25
C VAL A 13 -9.00 -4.28 -7.11
N ASP A 14 -9.15 -5.15 -8.10
CA ASP A 14 -10.34 -5.19 -8.95
C ASP A 14 -11.63 -5.49 -8.15
N ILE A 15 -11.53 -6.33 -7.10
CA ILE A 15 -12.65 -6.60 -6.19
C ILE A 15 -12.97 -5.34 -5.38
N ALA A 16 -11.96 -4.67 -4.82
CA ALA A 16 -12.14 -3.43 -4.06
C ALA A 16 -12.78 -2.33 -4.94
N LEU A 17 -12.32 -2.16 -6.17
CA LEU A 17 -12.87 -1.18 -7.11
C LEU A 17 -14.33 -1.48 -7.48
N LYS A 18 -14.68 -2.74 -7.69
CA LYS A 18 -16.07 -3.15 -7.91
C LYS A 18 -16.94 -2.84 -6.69
N ALA A 19 -16.45 -3.12 -5.48
CA ALA A 19 -17.16 -2.84 -4.24
C ALA A 19 -17.42 -1.33 -4.05
N ILE A 20 -16.43 -0.47 -4.35
CA ILE A 20 -16.55 0.99 -4.23
C ILE A 20 -17.40 1.61 -5.35
N SER A 21 -17.59 0.89 -6.47
CA SER A 21 -18.30 1.45 -7.62
C SER A 21 -19.72 1.93 -7.24
N PRO A 22 -20.26 2.98 -7.90
CA PRO A 22 -21.59 3.52 -7.59
C PRO A 22 -22.73 2.49 -7.67
N ALA A 23 -22.55 1.44 -8.47
CA ALA A 23 -23.54 0.38 -8.64
C ALA A 23 -23.60 -0.60 -7.45
N VAL A 24 -22.50 -0.78 -6.72
CA VAL A 24 -22.41 -1.72 -5.59
C VAL A 24 -22.41 -0.98 -4.26
N ASN A 25 -21.56 0.04 -4.13
CA ASN A 25 -21.42 0.90 -2.95
C ASN A 25 -21.31 0.11 -1.63
N ASP A 26 -20.40 -0.87 -1.60
CA ASP A 26 -20.09 -1.72 -0.44
C ASP A 26 -18.69 -1.40 0.12
N PRO A 27 -18.59 -0.39 1.00
CA PRO A 27 -17.32 -0.05 1.63
C PRO A 27 -16.79 -1.13 2.56
N THR A 28 -17.63 -2.04 3.09
CA THR A 28 -17.17 -3.10 4.00
C THR A 28 -16.37 -4.16 3.25
N THR A 29 -16.82 -4.53 2.05
CA THR A 29 -16.02 -5.40 1.17
C THR A 29 -14.74 -4.70 0.72
N ALA A 30 -14.80 -3.39 0.43
CA ALA A 30 -13.62 -2.63 0.04
C ALA A 30 -12.57 -2.57 1.17
N THR A 31 -12.96 -2.26 2.40
CA THR A 31 -12.05 -2.26 3.56
C THR A 31 -11.46 -3.63 3.82
N THR A 32 -12.24 -4.70 3.67
CA THR A 32 -11.74 -6.08 3.77
C THR A 32 -10.66 -6.38 2.73
N CYS A 33 -10.86 -5.93 1.48
CA CYS A 33 -9.84 -6.08 0.44
C CYS A 33 -8.56 -5.30 0.77
N ILE A 34 -8.69 -4.08 1.29
CA ILE A 34 -7.57 -3.25 1.73
C ILE A 34 -6.78 -3.93 2.86
N ASP A 35 -7.45 -4.53 3.83
CA ASP A 35 -6.81 -5.30 4.91
C ASP A 35 -6.03 -6.51 4.36
N HIS A 36 -6.60 -7.21 3.37
CA HIS A 36 -5.89 -8.31 2.70
C HIS A 36 -4.65 -7.83 1.95
N LEU A 37 -4.74 -6.72 1.21
CA LEU A 37 -3.60 -6.09 0.55
C LEU A 37 -2.52 -5.68 1.57
N GLY A 38 -2.93 -5.13 2.71
CA GLY A 38 -2.04 -4.80 3.82
C GLY A 38 -1.21 -5.98 4.32
N ARG A 39 -1.88 -7.12 4.58
CA ARG A 39 -1.21 -8.35 5.01
C ARG A 39 -0.19 -8.83 3.97
N LEU A 40 -0.52 -8.75 2.68
CA LEU A 40 0.42 -9.10 1.60
C LEU A 40 1.62 -8.16 1.57
N LEU A 41 1.41 -6.85 1.71
CA LEU A 41 2.48 -5.86 1.74
C LEU A 41 3.39 -6.01 2.97
N ILE A 42 2.85 -6.37 4.14
CA ILE A 42 3.64 -6.71 5.33
C ILE A 42 4.54 -7.92 5.05
N LEU A 43 4.00 -8.96 4.40
CA LEU A 43 4.79 -10.14 4.03
C LEU A 43 5.89 -9.78 3.02
N LEU A 44 5.61 -8.89 2.06
CA LEU A 44 6.59 -8.40 1.10
C LEU A 44 7.67 -7.53 1.78
N ALA A 45 7.29 -6.65 2.71
CA ALA A 45 8.22 -5.78 3.43
C ALA A 45 9.23 -6.58 4.28
N LYS A 46 8.81 -7.73 4.82
CA LYS A 46 9.68 -8.64 5.59
C LYS A 46 10.60 -9.48 4.71
N ARG A 47 10.30 -9.61 3.41
CA ARG A 47 11.08 -10.43 2.49
C ARG A 47 12.17 -9.56 1.87
N HIS A 48 13.44 -9.92 2.06
CA HIS A 48 14.51 -9.37 1.23
C HIS A 48 14.36 -9.94 -0.18
N ILE A 49 13.64 -9.24 -1.04
CA ILE A 49 13.46 -9.63 -2.44
C ILE A 49 14.67 -9.11 -3.22
N SER A 50 15.77 -9.85 -3.16
CA SER A 50 16.82 -9.68 -4.16
C SER A 50 16.32 -10.22 -5.50
N PRO A 51 16.60 -9.55 -6.63
CA PRO A 51 16.39 -10.13 -7.95
C PRO A 51 17.04 -11.51 -8.01
N TRP A 52 16.36 -12.49 -8.59
CA TRP A 52 17.02 -13.75 -8.87
C TRP A 52 17.85 -13.56 -10.14
N GLU A 53 19.15 -13.44 -9.95
CA GLU A 53 20.12 -13.23 -11.03
C GLU A 53 20.91 -14.51 -11.27
N ILE A 54 21.06 -14.86 -12.54
CA ILE A 54 22.04 -15.84 -13.01
C ILE A 54 23.16 -15.02 -13.64
N LYS A 55 24.36 -15.15 -13.09
CA LYS A 55 25.56 -14.47 -13.58
C LYS A 55 26.41 -15.42 -14.42
N ASP A 56 27.12 -14.87 -15.39
CA ASP A 56 28.14 -15.58 -16.13
C ASP A 56 29.24 -16.04 -15.17
N PRO A 57 29.60 -17.33 -15.14
CA PRO A 57 30.62 -17.83 -14.22
C PRO A 57 32.02 -17.26 -14.45
N PHE A 58 32.31 -16.71 -15.64
CA PHE A 58 33.62 -16.24 -16.04
C PHE A 58 33.74 -14.71 -16.00
N SER A 59 32.76 -13.98 -16.52
CA SER A 59 32.77 -12.50 -16.53
C SER A 59 32.09 -11.89 -15.29
N GLY A 60 31.20 -12.64 -14.63
CA GLY A 60 30.39 -12.14 -13.52
C GLY A 60 29.20 -11.27 -13.94
N ASP A 61 28.98 -11.09 -15.24
CA ASP A 61 27.87 -10.30 -15.78
C ASP A 61 26.53 -10.99 -15.58
N VAL A 62 25.45 -10.24 -15.37
CA VAL A 62 24.09 -10.81 -15.25
C VAL A 62 23.60 -11.29 -16.62
N ILE A 63 23.39 -12.60 -16.79
CA ILE A 63 22.85 -13.21 -18.01
C ILE A 63 21.31 -13.21 -17.97
N VAL A 64 20.72 -13.51 -16.81
CA VAL A 64 19.27 -13.52 -16.61
C VAL A 64 18.95 -12.83 -15.30
N SER A 65 17.99 -11.89 -15.32
CA SER A 65 17.42 -11.29 -14.12
C SER A 65 15.92 -11.50 -14.11
N LEU A 66 15.43 -12.31 -13.17
CA LEU A 66 13.99 -12.45 -12.92
C LEU A 66 13.56 -11.33 -11.96
N ARG A 67 13.02 -10.24 -12.52
CA ARG A 67 12.41 -9.16 -11.74
C ARG A 67 11.15 -9.67 -11.05
N LYS A 68 11.22 -9.81 -9.73
CA LYS A 68 10.03 -9.90 -8.88
C LYS A 68 9.53 -8.48 -8.59
N ILE A 69 8.22 -8.31 -8.45
CA ILE A 69 7.64 -7.04 -8.02
C ILE A 69 8.32 -6.61 -6.70
N ASN A 70 8.85 -5.38 -6.68
CA ASN A 70 9.45 -4.83 -5.47
C ASN A 70 8.35 -4.25 -4.57
N PHE A 71 8.71 -3.88 -3.34
CA PHE A 71 7.75 -3.36 -2.37
C PHE A 71 7.05 -2.06 -2.85
N HIS A 72 7.81 -1.14 -3.44
CA HIS A 72 7.27 0.13 -3.96
C HIS A 72 6.23 -0.11 -5.05
N ASP A 73 6.55 -0.95 -6.05
CA ASP A 73 5.64 -1.26 -7.15
C ASP A 73 4.38 -2.00 -6.65
N ALA A 74 4.52 -2.86 -5.64
CA ALA A 74 3.40 -3.54 -5.01
C ALA A 74 2.49 -2.57 -4.23
N LEU A 75 3.07 -1.60 -3.54
CA LEU A 75 2.35 -0.57 -2.81
C LEU A 75 1.56 0.33 -3.77
N GLU A 76 2.20 0.81 -4.82
CA GLU A 76 1.57 1.60 -5.89
C GLU A 76 0.40 0.84 -6.51
N LEU A 77 0.62 -0.42 -6.89
CA LEU A 77 -0.39 -1.27 -7.49
C LEU A 77 -1.61 -1.47 -6.57
N ALA A 78 -1.38 -1.60 -5.27
CA ALA A 78 -2.42 -1.85 -4.28
C ALA A 78 -3.23 -0.58 -3.93
N PHE A 79 -2.58 0.59 -3.83
CA PHE A 79 -3.19 1.76 -3.20
C PHE A 79 -3.70 2.80 -4.19
N THR A 80 -3.06 2.96 -5.35
CA THR A 80 -3.29 4.14 -6.20
C THR A 80 -4.71 4.23 -6.75
N GLN A 81 -5.26 3.14 -7.27
CA GLN A 81 -6.65 3.15 -7.77
C GLN A 81 -7.67 3.22 -6.64
N ILE A 82 -7.47 2.47 -5.55
CA ILE A 82 -8.39 2.47 -4.41
C ILE A 82 -8.51 3.88 -3.81
N ARG A 83 -7.39 4.61 -3.66
CA ARG A 83 -7.40 6.01 -3.23
C ARG A 83 -8.27 6.87 -4.15
N GLN A 84 -8.09 6.73 -5.46
CA GLN A 84 -8.77 7.58 -6.44
C GLN A 84 -10.29 7.34 -6.49
N TYR A 85 -10.72 6.09 -6.41
CA TYR A 85 -12.14 5.73 -6.47
C TYR A 85 -12.83 5.81 -5.10
N GLY A 86 -12.11 5.54 -4.01
CA GLY A 86 -12.62 5.53 -2.63
C GLY A 86 -12.55 6.88 -1.91
N LYS A 87 -12.08 7.94 -2.58
CA LYS A 87 -11.85 9.27 -1.99
C LYS A 87 -13.04 9.95 -1.31
N SER A 88 -14.26 9.61 -1.72
CA SER A 88 -15.48 10.14 -1.12
C SER A 88 -16.02 9.26 0.01
N ASP A 89 -15.31 8.18 0.36
CA ASP A 89 -15.69 7.27 1.43
C ASP A 89 -14.66 7.32 2.57
N MET A 90 -15.10 7.80 3.73
CA MET A 90 -14.24 7.95 4.91
C MET A 90 -13.82 6.58 5.48
N ALA A 91 -14.67 5.55 5.40
CA ALA A 91 -14.34 4.23 5.91
C ALA A 91 -13.19 3.60 5.09
N VAL A 92 -13.23 3.76 3.77
CA VAL A 92 -12.16 3.35 2.85
C VAL A 92 -10.87 4.12 3.14
N THR A 93 -10.97 5.45 3.25
CA THR A 93 -9.83 6.34 3.54
C THR A 93 -9.12 5.95 4.84
N LEU A 94 -9.89 5.75 5.93
CA LEU A 94 -9.35 5.34 7.22
C LEU A 94 -8.78 3.92 7.18
N ALA A 95 -9.35 3.00 6.38
CA ALA A 95 -8.79 1.66 6.21
C ALA A 95 -7.41 1.70 5.55
N MET A 96 -7.23 2.52 4.52
CA MET A 96 -5.92 2.71 3.88
C MET A 96 -4.87 3.22 4.87
N LEU A 97 -5.22 4.23 5.68
CA LEU A 97 -4.35 4.75 6.74
C LEU A 97 -4.01 3.69 7.81
N ARG A 98 -5.01 2.92 8.27
CA ARG A 98 -4.77 1.83 9.25
C ARG A 98 -3.80 0.80 8.69
N VAL A 99 -3.97 0.37 7.45
CA VAL A 99 -3.04 -0.57 6.81
C VAL A 99 -1.65 0.03 6.65
N ILE A 100 -1.54 1.30 6.25
CA ILE A 100 -0.23 1.99 6.19
C ILE A 100 0.45 1.97 7.56
N LYS A 101 -0.28 2.27 8.63
CA LYS A 101 0.21 2.21 10.02
C LYS A 101 0.72 0.82 10.39
N GLU A 102 -0.03 -0.23 10.04
CA GLU A 102 0.37 -1.63 10.29
C GLU A 102 1.65 -2.00 9.52
N ILE A 103 1.75 -1.61 8.24
CA ILE A 103 2.95 -1.87 7.43
C ILE A 103 4.15 -1.13 8.02
N ALA A 104 4.01 0.16 8.33
CA ALA A 104 5.07 0.99 8.93
C ALA A 104 5.57 0.40 10.26
N SER A 105 4.67 -0.13 11.09
CA SER A 105 5.00 -0.80 12.35
C SER A 105 5.79 -2.10 12.13
N SER A 106 5.50 -2.81 11.03
CA SER A 106 6.05 -4.13 10.71
C SER A 106 7.47 -4.12 10.11
N THR A 107 7.96 -2.95 9.68
CA THR A 107 9.28 -2.80 9.05
C THR A 107 10.12 -1.71 9.74
N GLY A 108 11.44 -1.83 9.67
CA GLY A 108 12.40 -0.80 10.07
C GLY A 108 13.13 -0.17 8.88
N ASN A 109 12.72 -0.48 7.65
CA ASN A 109 13.35 0.05 6.45
C ASN A 109 12.88 1.49 6.19
N THR A 110 13.79 2.46 6.33
CA THR A 110 13.51 3.89 6.15
C THR A 110 12.97 4.24 4.77
N LYS A 111 13.47 3.60 3.69
CA LYS A 111 12.93 3.80 2.34
C LYS A 111 11.48 3.34 2.21
N TYR A 112 11.10 2.26 2.89
CA TYR A 112 9.71 1.81 2.89
C TYR A 112 8.82 2.79 3.67
N HIS A 113 9.33 3.40 4.74
CA HIS A 113 8.62 4.47 5.43
C HIS A 113 8.43 5.70 4.54
N GLU A 114 9.43 6.10 3.76
CA GLU A 114 9.29 7.19 2.76
C GLU A 114 8.18 6.91 1.76
N TYR A 115 8.13 5.70 1.18
CA TYR A 115 7.06 5.32 0.24
C TYR A 115 5.68 5.31 0.89
N LEU A 116 5.58 4.79 2.12
CA LEU A 116 4.33 4.77 2.87
C LEU A 116 3.87 6.20 3.20
N TRP A 117 4.79 7.07 3.60
CA TRP A 117 4.49 8.47 3.91
C TRP A 117 3.99 9.23 2.67
N HIS A 118 4.62 9.00 1.51
CA HIS A 118 4.14 9.56 0.25
C HIS A 118 2.67 9.21 -0.02
N HIS A 119 2.27 7.95 0.23
CA HIS A 119 0.86 7.57 0.11
C HIS A 119 -0.04 8.27 1.15
N VAL A 120 0.42 8.51 2.38
CA VAL A 120 -0.33 9.29 3.38
C VAL A 120 -0.60 10.71 2.87
N GLU A 121 0.41 11.36 2.29
CA GLU A 121 0.29 12.72 1.73
C GLU A 121 -0.71 12.76 0.58
N LEU A 122 -0.62 11.80 -0.35
CA LEU A 122 -1.57 11.68 -1.46
C LEU A 122 -3.01 11.45 -0.98
N ILE A 123 -3.21 10.64 0.08
CA ILE A 123 -4.54 10.41 0.65
C ILE A 123 -5.04 11.69 1.34
N GLU A 124 -4.19 12.41 2.07
CA GLU A 124 -4.53 13.66 2.74
C GLU A 124 -4.97 14.75 1.76
N GLU A 125 -4.22 14.93 0.68
CA GLU A 125 -4.53 15.90 -0.38
C GLU A 125 -5.95 15.70 -0.89
N VAL A 126 -6.30 14.43 -1.15
CA VAL A 126 -7.62 14.08 -1.66
C VAL A 126 -8.69 14.23 -0.57
N THR A 127 -8.43 13.78 0.66
CA THR A 127 -9.39 13.83 1.78
C THR A 127 -9.86 15.25 2.07
N LYS A 128 -8.96 16.24 2.01
CA LYS A 128 -9.27 17.67 2.25
C LYS A 128 -10.29 18.24 1.26
N ASN A 129 -10.44 17.63 0.09
CA ASN A 129 -11.38 18.08 -0.94
C ASN A 129 -12.79 17.49 -0.75
N TYR A 130 -12.96 16.45 0.06
CA TYR A 130 -14.22 15.70 0.18
C TYR A 130 -14.87 15.80 1.57
N PHE A 131 -14.09 16.09 2.62
CA PHE A 131 -14.58 16.06 3.99
C PHE A 131 -14.31 17.35 4.75
N SER A 132 -15.20 17.70 5.68
CA SER A 132 -15.04 18.87 6.53
C SER A 132 -14.00 18.63 7.63
N SER A 133 -13.50 19.72 8.22
CA SER A 133 -12.54 19.67 9.34
C SER A 133 -13.05 18.91 10.57
N LYS A 134 -14.37 18.78 10.74
CA LYS A 134 -14.99 18.05 11.85
C LYS A 134 -14.98 16.53 11.63
N GLU A 135 -14.97 16.08 10.38
CA GLU A 135 -15.05 14.67 9.98
C GLU A 135 -13.68 14.00 9.89
N VAL A 136 -12.61 14.80 9.76
CA VAL A 136 -11.23 14.29 9.60
C VAL A 136 -10.48 14.07 10.93
N LYS A 137 -11.16 14.09 12.07
CA LYS A 137 -10.49 13.90 13.38
C LYS A 137 -9.75 12.57 13.49
N ASP A 138 -10.40 11.48 13.10
CA ASP A 138 -9.80 10.15 13.13
C ASP A 138 -8.68 10.01 12.10
N PHE A 139 -8.81 10.69 10.96
CA PHE A 139 -7.75 10.79 9.95
C PHE A 139 -6.50 11.45 10.53
N ILE A 140 -6.65 12.62 11.15
CA ILE A 140 -5.54 13.38 11.75
C ILE A 140 -4.85 12.53 12.82
N ARG A 141 -5.63 11.92 13.71
CA ARG A 141 -5.09 11.05 14.76
C ARG A 141 -4.29 9.88 14.18
N LEU A 142 -4.79 9.20 13.14
CA LEU A 142 -4.07 8.10 12.50
C LEU A 142 -2.80 8.58 11.80
N LYS A 143 -2.84 9.74 11.13
CA LYS A 143 -1.65 10.34 10.51
C LYS A 143 -0.57 10.63 11.55
N GLU A 144 -0.92 11.26 12.66
CA GLU A 144 0.01 11.54 13.77
C GLU A 144 0.62 10.25 14.36
N ASP A 145 -0.18 9.19 14.49
CA ASP A 145 0.31 7.90 14.95
C ASP A 145 1.34 7.29 13.97
N ILE A 146 1.09 7.40 12.66
CA ILE A 146 2.00 6.92 11.61
C ILE A 146 3.32 7.70 11.66
N GLU A 147 3.23 9.03 11.76
CA GLU A 147 4.40 9.92 11.85
C GLU A 147 5.29 9.55 13.03
N LYS A 148 4.70 9.31 14.21
CA LYS A 148 5.43 8.85 15.40
C LYS A 148 6.11 7.51 15.19
N ILE A 149 5.44 6.54 14.56
CA ILE A 149 6.02 5.22 14.28
C ILE A 149 7.25 5.33 13.38
N MET A 150 7.19 6.19 12.36
CA MET A 150 8.30 6.38 11.42
C MET A 150 9.45 7.16 12.06
N ALA A 151 9.15 8.17 12.89
CA ALA A 151 10.15 8.95 13.62
C ALA A 151 10.94 8.10 14.64
N LEU A 152 10.28 7.16 15.32
CA LEU A 152 10.91 6.27 16.32
C LEU A 152 11.84 5.21 15.71
N LYS A 153 11.85 5.05 14.38
CA LYS A 153 12.65 4.03 13.68
C LYS A 153 13.76 4.62 12.79
N LEU A 154 14.02 5.93 12.91
CA LEU A 154 15.24 6.54 12.36
C LEU A 154 16.43 6.17 13.28
N PRO A 155 17.56 5.67 12.73
CA PRO A 155 18.73 5.26 13.51
C PRO A 155 19.41 6.42 14.24
#